data_AF-A9ER00-F1
#
_entry.id   AF-A9ER00-F1
#
_cell.length_a   1.000
_cell.length_b   1.000
_cell.length_c   1.000
_cell.angle_alpha   90.00
_cell.angle_beta   90.00
_cell.angle_gamma   90.00
#
_symmetry.space_group_name_H-M   'P 1'
#
loop_
_entity.id
_entity.type
_entity.pdbx_description
1 polymer ?
#
loop_
_entity_poly.entity_id
_entity_poly.type
_entity_poly.pdbx_seq_one_letter_code
_entity_poly.pdbx_strand_id
1 'polypeptide(L)'
;MDEPCGRDLANNAVVPERLAELFRHVADNLEAHACWVGSATPEARLEHDAMRRVAAGYREIGEAAGRAAEAMRAAGDLPAAPHDLARFDRGAFEAWMRRKIELQRGFAALLLEHAEASERVLRSMAADDRG
;
A
#
# COMPACT_ATOMS: atom_id res chain seq x y z
N MET A 1 29.32 -4.36 -7.68
CA MET A 1 28.31 -4.96 -6.80
C MET A 1 27.01 -4.83 -7.58
N ASP A 2 26.82 -5.68 -8.57
CA ASP A 2 25.68 -5.55 -9.48
C ASP A 2 24.89 -6.85 -9.36
N GLU A 3 23.92 -6.86 -8.44
CA GLU A 3 22.87 -7.88 -8.52
C GLU A 3 22.13 -7.66 -9.85
N PRO A 4 21.82 -8.72 -10.62
CA PRO A 4 21.08 -8.55 -11.87
C PRO A 4 19.79 -7.76 -11.62
N CYS A 5 19.46 -6.79 -12.48
CA CYS A 5 18.28 -5.92 -12.30
C CYS A 5 16.99 -6.72 -12.06
N GLY A 6 16.85 -7.89 -12.69
CA GLY A 6 15.73 -8.80 -12.45
C GLY A 6 15.64 -9.27 -11.01
N ARG A 7 16.76 -9.66 -10.41
CA ARG A 7 16.83 -10.14 -9.04
C ARG A 7 16.63 -9.00 -8.03
N ASP A 8 17.14 -7.81 -8.30
CA ASP A 8 16.82 -6.60 -7.50
C ASP A 8 15.31 -6.29 -7.54
N LEU A 9 14.68 -6.34 -8.73
CA LEU A 9 13.22 -6.20 -8.84
C LEU A 9 12.48 -7.24 -8.00
N ALA A 10 12.83 -8.52 -8.11
CA ALA A 10 12.20 -9.58 -7.34
C ALA A 10 12.36 -9.39 -5.82
N ASN A 11 13.54 -8.98 -5.36
CA ASN A 11 13.82 -8.69 -3.95
C ASN A 11 12.95 -7.53 -3.42
N ASN A 12 12.64 -6.55 -4.26
CA ASN A 12 11.80 -5.40 -3.89
C ASN A 12 10.29 -5.66 -4.01
N ALA A 13 9.86 -6.83 -4.50
CA ALA A 13 8.44 -7.16 -4.70
C ALA A 13 7.63 -7.20 -3.38
N VAL A 14 8.31 -7.37 -2.25
CA VAL A 14 7.68 -7.37 -0.92
C VAL A 14 6.95 -6.04 -0.61
N VAL A 15 7.41 -4.91 -1.13
CA VAL A 15 6.80 -3.59 -0.86
C VAL A 15 5.37 -3.52 -1.42
N PRO A 16 5.13 -3.71 -2.73
CA PRO A 16 3.77 -3.71 -3.27
C PRO A 16 2.91 -4.85 -2.74
N GLU A 17 3.49 -6.00 -2.36
CA GLU A 17 2.76 -7.08 -1.71
C GLU A 17 2.18 -6.68 -0.35
N ARG A 18 2.99 -6.03 0.51
CA ARG A 18 2.51 -5.52 1.80
C ARG A 18 1.50 -4.39 1.65
N LEU A 19 1.66 -3.54 0.63
CA LEU A 19 0.66 -2.52 0.29
C LEU A 19 -0.67 -3.17 -0.11
N ALA A 20 -0.61 -4.22 -0.92
CA ALA A 20 -1.79 -4.97 -1.35
C ALA A 20 -2.53 -5.62 -0.18
N GLU A 21 -1.81 -6.20 0.77
CA GLU A 21 -2.37 -6.79 1.99
C GLU A 21 -3.07 -5.73 2.85
N LEU A 22 -2.37 -4.64 3.17
CA LEU A 22 -2.90 -3.57 4.00
C LEU A 22 -4.17 -2.95 3.38
N PHE A 23 -4.13 -2.61 2.09
CA PHE A 23 -5.25 -1.91 1.46
C PHE A 23 -6.47 -2.80 1.22
N ARG A 24 -6.28 -4.10 0.99
CA ARG A 24 -7.40 -5.05 1.01
C ARG A 24 -8.05 -5.09 2.40
N HIS A 25 -7.26 -5.11 3.46
CA HIS A 25 -7.81 -5.09 4.82
C HIS A 25 -8.54 -3.79 5.15
N VAL A 26 -8.04 -2.63 4.69
CA VAL A 26 -8.75 -1.34 4.83
C VAL A 26 -10.09 -1.37 4.09
N ALA A 27 -10.16 -1.98 2.90
CA ALA A 27 -11.42 -2.14 2.20
C ALA A 27 -12.40 -3.04 2.95
N ASP A 28 -11.93 -4.17 3.49
CA ASP A 28 -12.76 -5.08 4.29
C ASP A 28 -13.31 -4.38 5.55
N ASN A 29 -12.51 -3.54 6.21
CA ASN A 29 -12.95 -2.71 7.33
C ASN A 29 -14.09 -1.73 6.93
N LEU A 30 -13.95 -1.06 5.79
CA LEU A 30 -14.97 -0.12 5.30
C LEU A 30 -16.27 -0.84 4.90
N GLU A 31 -16.17 -2.04 4.34
CA GLU A 31 -17.35 -2.86 4.03
C GLU A 31 -18.05 -3.37 5.28
N ALA A 32 -17.29 -3.79 6.30
CA ALA A 32 -17.84 -4.15 7.60
C ALA A 32 -18.56 -2.95 8.25
N HIS A 33 -17.96 -1.75 8.18
CA HIS A 33 -18.60 -0.52 8.65
C HIS A 33 -19.90 -0.24 7.89
N ALA A 34 -19.88 -0.31 6.55
CA ALA A 34 -21.08 -0.12 5.75
C ALA A 34 -22.19 -1.10 6.17
N CYS A 35 -21.85 -2.38 6.37
CA CYS A 35 -22.79 -3.39 6.84
C CYS A 35 -23.37 -3.07 8.23
N TRP A 36 -22.55 -2.57 9.14
CA TRP A 36 -22.97 -2.19 10.49
C TRP A 36 -23.94 -1.00 10.49
N VAL A 37 -23.65 0.03 9.71
CA VAL A 37 -24.53 1.22 9.57
C VAL A 37 -25.85 0.86 8.89
N GLY A 38 -25.80 -0.06 7.91
CA GLY A 38 -26.98 -0.51 7.17
C GLY A 38 -27.59 0.58 6.30
N SER A 39 -28.85 0.40 5.89
CA SER A 39 -29.49 1.22 4.86
C SER A 39 -30.92 1.67 5.21
N ALA A 40 -31.28 1.62 6.50
CA ALA A 40 -32.66 1.83 6.95
C ALA A 40 -33.12 3.29 6.78
N THR A 41 -32.29 4.26 7.14
CA THR A 41 -32.57 5.70 6.99
C THR A 41 -31.89 6.28 5.75
N PRO A 42 -32.35 7.44 5.23
CA PRO A 42 -31.63 8.14 4.16
C PRO A 42 -30.17 8.43 4.50
N GLU A 43 -29.86 8.80 5.75
CA GLU A 43 -28.52 9.11 6.22
C GLU A 43 -27.65 7.84 6.25
N ALA A 44 -28.18 6.74 6.79
CA ALA A 44 -27.50 5.46 6.81
C ALA A 44 -27.16 4.97 5.40
N ARG A 45 -28.08 5.15 4.43
CA ARG A 45 -27.81 4.84 3.01
C ARG A 45 -26.66 5.65 2.44
N LEU A 46 -26.64 6.96 2.70
CA LEU A 46 -25.57 7.82 2.21
C LEU A 46 -24.20 7.40 2.77
N GLU A 47 -24.13 7.10 4.07
CA GLU A 47 -22.89 6.64 4.70
C GLU A 47 -22.48 5.25 4.19
N HIS A 48 -23.41 4.28 4.14
CA HIS A 48 -23.19 2.95 3.58
C HIS A 48 -22.60 3.03 2.16
N ASP A 49 -23.22 3.81 1.27
CA ASP A 49 -22.80 3.93 -0.12
C ASP A 49 -21.44 4.62 -0.24
N ALA A 50 -21.17 5.64 0.59
CA ALA A 50 -19.87 6.29 0.65
C ALA A 50 -18.76 5.32 1.07
N MET A 51 -18.97 4.54 2.13
CA MET A 51 -17.98 3.57 2.61
C MET A 51 -17.70 2.49 1.57
N ARG A 52 -18.73 1.94 0.91
CA ARG A 52 -18.57 0.97 -0.17
C ARG A 52 -17.80 1.54 -1.37
N ARG A 53 -18.05 2.79 -1.72
CA ARG A 53 -17.33 3.45 -2.81
C ARG A 53 -15.84 3.61 -2.50
N VAL A 54 -15.50 3.98 -1.27
CA VAL A 54 -14.09 4.10 -0.85
C VAL A 54 -13.43 2.72 -0.76
N ALA A 55 -14.14 1.71 -0.25
CA ALA A 55 -13.67 0.33 -0.19
C ALA A 55 -13.29 -0.22 -1.58
N ALA A 56 -14.11 0.05 -2.60
CA ALA A 56 -13.82 -0.32 -3.98
C ALA A 56 -12.49 0.29 -4.47
N GLY A 57 -12.23 1.57 -4.18
CA GLY A 57 -10.96 2.21 -4.51
C GLY A 57 -9.76 1.55 -3.83
N TYR A 58 -9.88 1.20 -2.55
CA TYR A 58 -8.81 0.47 -1.84
C TYR A 58 -8.57 -0.93 -2.40
N ARG A 59 -9.62 -1.66 -2.80
CA ARG A 59 -9.50 -2.96 -3.47
C ARG A 59 -8.73 -2.83 -4.77
N GLU A 60 -9.10 -1.87 -5.63
CA GLU A 60 -8.45 -1.65 -6.92
C GLU A 60 -6.96 -1.33 -6.76
N ILE A 61 -6.59 -0.48 -5.79
CA ILE A 61 -5.19 -0.18 -5.50
C ILE A 61 -4.46 -1.43 -4.99
N GLY A 62 -5.09 -2.19 -4.09
CA GLY A 62 -4.52 -3.41 -3.55
C GLY A 62 -4.27 -4.46 -4.64
N GLU A 63 -5.20 -4.65 -5.57
CA GLU A 63 -5.03 -5.55 -6.72
C GLU A 63 -3.93 -5.08 -7.66
N ALA A 64 -3.85 -3.78 -7.96
CA ALA A 64 -2.79 -3.22 -8.80
C ALA A 64 -1.42 -3.44 -8.16
N ALA A 65 -1.29 -3.23 -6.86
CA ALA A 65 -0.07 -3.51 -6.11
C ALA A 65 0.27 -5.02 -6.14
N GLY A 66 -0.71 -5.91 -5.97
CA GLY A 66 -0.53 -7.35 -6.10
C GLY A 66 0.03 -7.75 -7.47
N ARG A 67 -0.57 -7.26 -8.56
CA ARG A 67 -0.10 -7.51 -9.94
C ARG A 67 1.33 -7.01 -10.15
N ALA A 68 1.68 -5.85 -9.59
CA ALA A 68 3.04 -5.33 -9.66
C ALA A 68 4.04 -6.24 -8.92
N ALA A 69 3.69 -6.73 -7.72
CA ALA A 69 4.52 -7.67 -6.97
C ALA A 69 4.75 -8.99 -7.73
N GLU A 70 3.71 -9.52 -8.36
CA GLU A 70 3.80 -10.72 -9.21
C GLU A 70 4.73 -10.51 -10.41
N ALA A 71 4.57 -9.39 -11.13
CA ALA A 71 5.43 -9.05 -12.26
C ALA A 71 6.90 -8.87 -11.83
N MET A 72 7.15 -8.24 -10.68
CA MET A 72 8.49 -8.06 -10.12
C MET A 72 9.14 -9.40 -9.76
N ARG A 73 8.39 -10.33 -9.16
CA ARG A 73 8.89 -11.69 -8.87
C ARG A 73 9.19 -12.47 -10.15
N ALA A 74 8.30 -12.41 -11.14
CA ALA A 74 8.49 -13.08 -12.42
C ALA A 74 9.72 -12.54 -13.18
N ALA A 75 10.12 -11.29 -12.93
CA ALA A 75 11.34 -10.71 -13.49
C ALA A 75 12.63 -11.19 -12.80
N GLY A 76 12.57 -12.01 -11.73
CA GLY A 76 13.73 -12.46 -10.96
C GLY A 76 14.82 -13.12 -11.78
N ASP A 77 14.43 -13.88 -12.81
CA ASP A 77 15.33 -14.60 -13.71
C ASP A 77 15.66 -13.82 -14.98
N LEU A 78 15.33 -12.52 -15.04
CA LEU A 78 15.62 -11.69 -16.20
C LEU A 78 17.15 -11.62 -16.41
N PRO A 79 17.66 -12.00 -17.59
CA PRO A 79 19.08 -11.93 -17.86
C PRO A 79 19.56 -10.47 -17.84
N ALA A 80 20.75 -10.25 -17.28
CA ALA A 80 21.37 -8.94 -17.29
C ALA A 80 21.68 -8.51 -18.72
N ALA A 81 21.14 -7.36 -19.13
CA ALA A 81 21.47 -6.74 -20.42
C ALA A 81 22.59 -5.70 -20.24
N PRO A 82 23.47 -5.53 -21.24
CA PRO A 82 24.42 -4.42 -21.24
C PRO A 82 23.69 -3.08 -21.18
N HIS A 83 24.04 -2.25 -20.19
CA HIS A 83 23.50 -0.90 -20.08
C HIS A 83 24.34 0.06 -20.92
N ASP A 84 23.68 0.95 -21.68
CA ASP A 84 24.36 2.03 -22.40
C ASP A 84 24.77 3.13 -21.43
N LEU A 85 26.05 3.12 -21.02
CA LEU A 85 26.58 4.07 -20.05
C LEU A 85 26.57 5.52 -20.56
N ALA A 86 26.55 5.74 -21.87
CA ALA A 86 26.46 7.09 -22.43
C ALA A 86 25.07 7.72 -22.19
N ARG A 87 24.05 6.89 -21.93
CA ARG A 87 22.70 7.33 -21.56
C ARG A 87 22.52 7.49 -20.05
N PHE A 88 23.49 7.08 -19.25
CA PHE A 88 23.37 7.13 -17.79
C PHE A 88 23.81 8.50 -17.25
N ASP A 89 22.83 9.37 -17.01
CA ASP A 89 23.04 10.60 -16.25
C ASP A 89 23.08 10.29 -14.75
N ARG A 90 24.30 10.22 -14.21
CA ARG A 90 24.55 9.96 -12.79
C ARG A 90 23.92 11.01 -11.89
N GLY A 91 23.94 12.29 -12.28
CA GLY A 91 23.41 13.39 -11.47
C GLY A 91 21.89 13.31 -11.37
N ALA A 92 21.22 13.10 -12.50
CA ALA A 92 19.77 12.90 -12.53
C ALA A 92 19.35 11.64 -11.75
N PHE A 93 20.09 10.54 -11.90
CA PHE A 93 19.80 9.30 -11.18
C PHE A 93 19.96 9.45 -9.66
N GLU A 94 21.02 10.13 -9.19
CA GLU A 94 21.21 10.40 -7.77
C GLU A 94 20.07 11.27 -7.20
N ALA A 95 19.69 12.34 -7.90
CA ALA A 95 18.59 13.21 -7.49
C ALA A 95 17.26 12.44 -7.40
N TRP A 96 16.98 11.59 -8.39
CA TRP A 96 15.81 10.71 -8.39
C TRP A 96 15.83 9.73 -7.20
N MET A 97 16.98 9.09 -6.93
CA MET A 97 17.14 8.17 -5.79
C MET A 97 16.91 8.87 -4.45
N ARG A 98 17.46 10.08 -4.27
CA ARG A 98 17.23 10.87 -3.04
C ARG A 98 15.75 11.17 -2.85
N ARG A 99 15.04 11.56 -3.92
CA ARG A 99 13.60 11.81 -3.86
C ARG A 99 12.79 10.55 -3.54
N LYS A 100 13.12 9.41 -4.14
CA LYS A 100 12.49 8.12 -3.83
C LYS A 100 12.62 7.79 -2.33
N ILE A 101 13.83 7.93 -1.77
CA ILE A 101 14.11 7.66 -0.35
C ILE A 101 13.29 8.58 0.56
N GLU A 102 13.22 9.87 0.23
CA GLU A 102 12.41 10.84 0.97
C GLU A 102 10.93 10.44 0.99
N LEU A 103 10.37 10.10 -0.17
CA LEU A 103 8.97 9.67 -0.28
C LEU A 103 8.69 8.38 0.49
N GLN A 104 9.60 7.40 0.43
CA GLN A 104 9.47 6.15 1.16
C GLN A 104 9.47 6.40 2.69
N ARG A 105 10.38 7.24 3.18
CA ARG A 105 10.45 7.58 4.61
C ARG A 105 9.24 8.37 5.08
N GLY A 106 8.80 9.36 4.29
CA GLY A 106 7.61 10.13 4.59
C GLY A 106 6.36 9.25 4.65
N PHE A 107 6.20 8.33 3.69
CA PHE A 107 5.07 7.41 3.71
C PHE A 107 5.13 6.42 4.87
N ALA A 108 6.31 5.91 5.22
CA ALA A 108 6.47 5.06 6.40
C ALA A 108 6.09 5.79 7.69
N ALA A 109 6.48 7.06 7.85
CA ALA A 109 6.09 7.87 9.01
C ALA A 109 4.57 8.05 9.10
N LEU A 110 3.91 8.37 7.98
CA LEU A 110 2.45 8.48 7.93
C LEU A 110 1.76 7.17 8.33
N LEU A 111 2.24 6.02 7.85
CA LEU A 111 1.67 4.74 8.22
C LEU A 111 1.82 4.43 9.72
N LEU A 112 2.94 4.82 10.32
CA LEU A 112 3.13 4.70 11.78
C LEU A 112 2.16 5.58 12.56
N GLU A 113 1.99 6.85 12.16
CA GLU A 113 1.03 7.76 12.81
C GLU A 113 -0.42 7.23 12.72
N HIS A 114 -0.82 6.67 11.57
CA HIS A 114 -2.12 6.03 11.38
C HIS A 114 -2.29 4.77 12.23
N ALA A 115 -1.25 3.95 12.37
CA ALA A 115 -1.28 2.78 13.24
C ALA A 115 -1.46 3.19 14.70
N GLU A 116 -0.71 4.19 15.19
CA GLU A 116 -0.85 4.71 16.55
C GLU A 116 -2.24 5.27 16.83
N ALA A 117 -2.86 5.95 15.85
CA ALA A 117 -4.24 6.41 15.95
C ALA A 117 -5.22 5.23 16.08
N SER A 118 -5.04 4.20 15.27
CA SER A 118 -5.86 2.99 15.30
C SER A 118 -5.72 2.25 16.64
N GLU A 119 -4.50 2.18 17.19
CA GLU A 119 -4.27 1.61 18.52
C GLU A 119 -4.94 2.39 19.64
N ARG A 120 -4.99 3.73 19.56
CA ARG A 120 -5.70 4.55 20.55
C ARG A 120 -7.19 4.20 20.58
N VAL A 121 -7.81 4.05 19.41
CA VAL A 121 -9.22 3.61 19.29
C VAL A 121 -9.40 2.19 19.81
N LEU A 122 -8.51 1.27 19.46
CA LEU A 122 -8.57 -0.12 19.96
C LEU A 122 -8.50 -0.17 21.50
N ARG A 123 -7.62 0.65 22.10
CA ARG A 123 -7.50 0.74 23.57
C ARG A 123 -8.75 1.33 24.23
N SER A 124 -9.43 2.31 23.62
CA SER A 124 -10.66 2.85 24.18
C SER A 124 -11.80 1.82 24.14
N MET A 125 -11.96 1.11 23.02
CA MET A 125 -12.96 0.04 22.90
C MET A 125 -12.77 -1.04 23.98
N ALA A 126 -11.52 -1.47 24.21
CA ALA A 126 -11.21 -2.47 25.23
C ALA A 126 -11.38 -1.98 26.69
N ALA A 127 -11.49 -0.67 26.91
CA ALA A 127 -11.78 -0.09 28.21
C ALA A 127 -13.30 -0.02 28.44
N ASP A 128 -14.06 0.33 27.41
CA ASP A 128 -15.53 0.43 27.45
C ASP A 128 -16.19 -0.95 27.67
N ASP A 129 -15.65 -2.03 27.10
CA ASP A 129 -16.16 -3.41 27.30
C ASP A 129 -15.96 -3.94 28.74
N ARG A 130 -15.21 -3.22 29.60
CA ARG A 130 -14.95 -3.60 31.00
C ARG A 130 -15.73 -2.77 32.03
N GLY A 131 -16.58 -1.85 31.58
CA GLY A 131 -17.50 -1.05 32.41
C GLY A 131 -18.94 -1.54 32.32
#